data_AF-A0A151RKV7-F1
#
_entry.id   AF-A0A151RKV7-F1
#
_cell.length_a   1.000
_cell.length_b   1.000
_cell.length_c   1.000
_cell.angle_alpha   90.00
_cell.angle_beta   90.00
_cell.angle_gamma   90.00
#
_symmetry.space_group_name_H-M   'P 1'
#
loop_
_entity.id
_entity.type
_entity.pdbx_description
1 polymer ?
#
loop_
_entity_poly.entity_id
_entity_poly.type
_entity_poly.pdbx_seq_one_letter_code
_entity_poly.pdbx_strand_id
1 'polypeptide(L)' 'IGMSDMDITRFVELLNCKRLNFPFTYLGVPIGTNSRKMETKQPIIAKFTKKLSSWKKKYLSMVGRIYVINK' A
#
# COMPACT_ATOMS: atom_id res chain seq x y z
N ILE A 1 -4.98 -22.32 -1.54
CA ILE A 1 -6.16 -21.52 -1.94
C ILE A 1 -6.80 -22.27 -3.10
N GLY A 2 -8.02 -22.78 -2.92
CA GLY A 2 -8.61 -23.80 -3.80
C GLY A 2 -10.11 -23.96 -3.57
N MET A 3 -10.83 -22.85 -3.51
CA MET A 3 -12.30 -22.87 -3.53
C MET A 3 -12.77 -22.86 -4.98
N SER A 4 -13.85 -23.58 -5.29
CA SER A 4 -14.43 -23.53 -6.62
C SER A 4 -15.03 -22.14 -6.90
N ASP A 5 -15.06 -21.71 -8.15
CA ASP A 5 -15.68 -20.41 -8.50
C ASP A 5 -17.17 -20.35 -8.14
N MET A 6 -17.85 -21.50 -8.09
CA MET A 6 -19.23 -21.61 -7.66
C MET A 6 -19.39 -21.27 -6.17
N ASP A 7 -18.51 -21.78 -5.32
CA ASP A 7 -18.51 -21.45 -3.89
C ASP A 7 -18.22 -19.96 -3.67
N ILE A 8 -17.24 -19.41 -4.38
CA ILE A 8 -16.90 -17.98 -4.28
C ILE A 8 -18.10 -17.11 -4.65
N THR A 9 -18.80 -17.44 -5.74
CA THR A 9 -19.98 -16.71 -6.18
C THR A 9 -21.09 -16.74 -5.12
N ARG A 10 -21.36 -17.92 -4.55
CA ARG A 10 -22.33 -18.08 -3.46
C ARG A 10 -21.97 -17.22 -2.25
N PHE A 11 -20.71 -17.18 -1.85
CA PHE A 11 -20.28 -16.35 -0.70
C PHE A 11 -20.38 -14.85 -0.98
N VAL A 12 -20.05 -14.41 -2.20
CA VAL A 12 -20.19 -13.01 -2.64
C VAL A 12 -21.65 -12.55 -2.52
N GLU A 13 -22.60 -13.38 -2.97
CA GLU A 13 -24.03 -13.09 -2.86
C GLU A 13 -24.51 -13.10 -1.41
N LEU A 14 -24.16 -14.13 -0.63
CA LEU A 14 -24.57 -14.25 0.78
C LEU A 14 -24.06 -13.10 1.66
N LEU A 15 -22.82 -12.67 1.44
CA LEU A 15 -22.18 -11.61 2.22
C LEU A 15 -22.41 -10.22 1.63
N ASN A 16 -23.10 -10.13 0.49
CA ASN A 16 -23.30 -8.91 -0.29
C ASN A 16 -21.99 -8.11 -0.45
N CYS A 17 -20.89 -8.80 -0.72
CA CYS A 17 -19.55 -8.22 -0.83
C CYS A 17 -19.04 -8.33 -2.28
N LYS A 18 -17.93 -7.66 -2.60
CA LYS A 18 -17.32 -7.76 -3.93
C LYS A 18 -16.12 -8.70 -3.89
N ARG A 19 -16.00 -9.56 -4.91
CA ARG A 19 -14.77 -10.33 -5.14
C ARG A 19 -13.67 -9.38 -5.59
N LEU A 20 -12.49 -9.50 -4.98
CA LEU A 20 -11.30 -8.80 -5.38
C LEU A 20 -10.28 -9.80 -5.92
N ASN A 21 -9.72 -9.52 -7.09
CA ASN A 21 -8.76 -10.41 -7.74
C ASN A 21 -7.32 -9.97 -7.42
N PHE A 22 -6.44 -10.94 -7.21
CA PHE A 22 -5.02 -10.67 -7.03
C PHE A 22 -4.29 -10.60 -8.39
N PRO A 23 -3.22 -9.78 -8.48
CA PRO A 23 -2.81 -8.78 -7.52
C PRO A 23 -3.70 -7.53 -7.56
N PHE A 24 -3.91 -6.87 -6.41
CA PHE A 24 -4.67 -5.61 -6.31
C PHE A 24 -3.95 -4.58 -5.45
N THR A 25 -4.35 -3.31 -5.52
CA THR A 25 -3.76 -2.25 -4.67
C THR A 25 -4.70 -1.90 -3.52
N TYR A 26 -4.18 -1.96 -2.29
CA TYR A 26 -4.87 -1.52 -1.08
C TYR A 26 -4.10 -0.39 -0.41
N LEU A 27 -4.76 0.76 -0.21
CA LEU A 27 -4.15 1.96 0.39
C LEU A 27 -2.85 2.43 -0.30
N GLY A 28 -2.71 2.14 -1.60
CA GLY A 28 -1.50 2.44 -2.37
C GLY A 28 -0.38 1.40 -2.25
N VAL A 29 -0.66 0.23 -1.65
CA VAL A 29 0.26 -0.90 -1.54
C VAL A 29 -0.25 -2.06 -2.41
N PRO A 30 0.54 -2.56 -3.38
CA PRO A 30 0.16 -3.72 -4.17
C PRO A 30 0.25 -5.01 -3.32
N ILE A 31 -0.87 -5.73 -3.23
CA ILE A 31 -1.04 -6.99 -2.51
C ILE A 31 -1.04 -8.14 -3.53
N GLY A 32 -0.41 -9.26 -3.18
CA GLY A 32 -0.28 -10.43 -4.06
C GLY A 32 0.83 -10.31 -5.10
N THR A 33 1.50 -9.16 -5.20
CA THR A 33 2.75 -9.00 -5.95
C THR A 33 3.95 -9.46 -5.13
N ASN A 34 5.05 -9.86 -5.79
CA ASN A 34 6.28 -10.26 -5.11
C ASN A 34 6.91 -9.07 -4.36
N SER A 35 6.65 -8.97 -3.06
CA SER A 35 7.16 -7.93 -2.17
C SER A 35 8.69 -7.85 -2.13
N ARG A 36 9.41 -8.89 -2.56
CA ARG A 36 10.87 -8.88 -2.61
C ARG A 36 11.43 -8.06 -3.78
N LYS A 37 10.63 -7.83 -4.83
CA LYS A 37 11.06 -7.05 -6.00
C LYS A 37 11.14 -5.56 -5.66
N MET A 38 12.23 -4.92 -6.09
CA MET A 38 12.43 -3.47 -5.94
C MET A 38 11.34 -2.66 -6.63
N GLU A 39 10.88 -3.11 -7.80
CA GLU A 39 9.82 -2.48 -8.60
C GLU A 39 8.52 -2.32 -7.80
N THR A 40 8.18 -3.31 -6.97
CA THR A 40 6.99 -3.29 -6.09
C THR A 40 7.13 -2.26 -4.96
N LYS A 41 8.36 -2.00 -4.49
CA LYS A 41 8.64 -1.05 -3.39
C LYS A 41 8.91 0.38 -3.86
N GLN A 42 9.41 0.55 -5.08
CA GLN A 42 9.73 1.86 -5.66
C GLN A 42 8.62 2.92 -5.55
N PRO A 43 7.34 2.63 -5.89
CA PRO A 43 6.30 3.66 -5.80
C PRO A 43 6.06 4.11 -4.36
N ILE A 44 6.20 3.20 -3.40
CA ILE A 44 6.08 3.50 -1.96
C ILE A 44 7.23 4.42 -1.55
N ILE A 45 8.47 4.04 -1.87
CA ILE A 45 9.68 4.82 -1.57
C ILE A 45 9.57 6.22 -2.18
N ALA A 46 9.20 6.34 -3.45
CA ALA A 46 9.05 7.62 -4.13
C ALA A 46 8.03 8.55 -3.45
N LYS A 47 6.91 8.00 -2.96
CA LYS A 47 5.89 8.75 -2.21
C LYS A 47 6.45 9.32 -0.90
N PHE A 48 7.20 8.52 -0.15
CA PHE A 48 7.85 8.98 1.09
C PHE A 48 8.95 10.01 0.80
N THR A 49 9.80 9.77 -0.20
CA THR A 49 10.86 10.70 -0.60
C THR A 49 10.30 12.07 -0.99
N LYS A 50 9.20 12.10 -1.75
CA LYS A 50 8.52 13.36 -2.12
C LYS A 50 7.99 14.12 -0.90
N LYS A 51 7.40 13.39 0.06
CA LYS A 51 6.86 13.97 1.31
C LYS A 51 7.99 14.54 2.18
N LEU A 52 9.05 13.77 2.39
CA LEU A 52 10.25 14.19 3.13
C LEU A 52 10.94 15.39 2.46
N SER A 53 11.04 15.39 1.14
CA SER A 53 11.65 16.51 0.38
C SER A 53 10.85 17.80 0.50
N SER A 54 9.51 17.72 0.54
CA SER A 54 8.64 18.87 0.82
C SER A 54 8.88 19.44 2.22
N TRP A 55 9.11 18.57 3.22
CA TRP A 55 9.39 18.99 4.59
C TRP A 55 10.77 19.62 4.76
N LYS A 56 11.79 19.13 4.05
CA LYS A 56 13.13 19.74 4.05
C LYS A 56 13.12 21.21 3.58
N LYS A 57 12.17 21.57 2.71
CA LYS A 57 11.98 22.95 2.21
C LYS A 57 11.21 23.86 3.17
N LYS A 58 10.42 23.31 4.11
CA LYS A 58 9.76 24.10 5.16
C LYS A 58 10.74 24.29 6.32
N TYR A 59 10.63 25.44 6.99
CA TYR A 59 11.48 25.93 8.08
C TYR A 59 11.51 25.05 9.36
N LEU A 60 11.67 23.72 9.25
CA LEU A 60 11.81 22.84 10.39
C LEU A 60 13.22 22.94 10.96
N SER A 61 13.28 23.20 12.27
CA SER A 61 14.48 23.02 13.09
C SER A 61 14.98 21.57 13.02
N MET A 62 16.25 21.34 13.41
CA MET A 62 16.84 20.01 13.42
C MET A 62 16.01 19.01 14.23
N VAL A 63 15.54 19.43 15.41
CA VAL A 63 14.66 18.64 16.28
C VAL A 63 13.34 18.31 15.57
N GLY A 64 12.74 19.29 14.89
CA GLY A 64 11.53 19.07 14.10
C GLY A 64 11.74 18.04 12.99
N ARG A 65 12.90 18.05 12.31
CA ARG A 65 13.22 17.07 11.26
C ARG A 65 13.34 15.66 11.82
N ILE A 66 14.02 15.48 12.96
CA ILE A 66 14.18 14.17 13.61
C ILE A 66 12.83 13.61 14.06
N TYR A 67 12.00 14.44 14.71
CA TYR A 67 10.67 14.04 15.16
C TYR A 67 9.79 13.54 14.01
N VAL A 68 9.87 14.21 12.86
CA VAL A 68 9.06 13.88 11.68
C VAL A 68 9.53 12.61 10.95
N ILE A 69 10.81 12.28 11.00
CA ILE A 69 11.34 11.01 10.47
C ILE A 69 10.90 9.83 11.34
N ASN A 70 10.80 10.06 12.66
CA ASN A 70 10.50 9.02 13.65
C ASN A 70 9.00 8.79 13.90
N LYS A 71 8.10 9.45 13.15
CA LYS A 71 6.64 9.33 13.25
C LYS A 71 6.05 8.63 12.04
#